data_AF-A0A2N1MXR8-F1
#
_entry.id   AF-A0A2N1MXR8-F1
#
_cell.length_a   1.000
_cell.length_b   1.000
_cell.length_c   1.000
_cell.angle_alpha   90.00
_cell.angle_beta   90.00
_cell.angle_gamma   90.00
#
_symmetry.space_group_name_H-M   'P 1'
#
loop_
_entity.id
_entity.type
_entity.pdbx_description
1 polymer ?
#
loop_
_entity_poly.entity_id
_entity_poly.type
_entity_poly.pdbx_seq_one_letter_code
_entity_poly.pdbx_strand_id
1 'polypeptide(L)'
;MSTTDRANWSCERCTYVNEGIDLTCAMCFLTRTDAKDLPVQWEWRANPDQWIPYDLASSSELEDSYQRKKAVIVPKQGYFATIADRYEVRFNYSTGRFQQYNLSSGGTRRVRRIGNDDNSILQPVAIEQVSSEDSCIICLDNFQDSSSVSPDQQVVKLPPCRGHYFHRSCVAAEIKLKDECPMCKKKLDY
;
A
#
# COMPACT_ATOMS: atom_id res chain seq x y z
N MET A 1 4.75 2.86 18.39
CA MET A 1 4.59 1.46 18.82
C MET A 1 5.67 0.65 18.13
N SER A 2 6.43 -0.17 18.85
CA SER A 2 7.47 -1.01 18.26
C SER A 2 6.82 -1.93 17.22
N THR A 3 7.25 -1.86 15.96
CA THR A 3 6.71 -2.63 14.82
C THR A 3 6.98 -4.15 14.92
N THR A 4 7.65 -4.58 15.98
CA THR A 4 8.13 -5.94 16.21
C THR A 4 7.26 -6.80 17.14
N ASP A 5 6.20 -6.26 17.76
CA ASP A 5 5.44 -6.97 18.82
C ASP A 5 3.94 -7.08 18.50
N ARG A 6 3.62 -7.54 17.28
CA ARG A 6 2.25 -7.94 16.93
C ARG A 6 2.08 -9.43 17.21
N ALA A 7 0.89 -9.81 17.67
CA ALA A 7 0.55 -11.22 17.85
C ALA A 7 0.52 -11.96 16.50
N ASN A 8 0.88 -13.24 16.53
CA ASN A 8 0.69 -14.17 15.41
C ASN A 8 -0.78 -14.22 15.00
N TRP A 9 -1.05 -14.48 13.73
CA TRP A 9 -2.40 -14.43 13.17
C TRP A 9 -2.71 -15.65 12.29
N SER A 10 -3.94 -16.16 12.40
CA SER A 10 -4.42 -17.25 11.54
C SER A 10 -4.99 -16.69 10.25
N CYS A 11 -4.55 -17.23 9.12
CA CYS A 11 -5.04 -16.83 7.81
C CYS A 11 -6.52 -17.18 7.63
N GLU A 12 -7.36 -16.20 7.34
CA GLU A 12 -8.81 -16.40 7.12
C GLU A 12 -9.14 -17.30 5.91
N ARG A 13 -8.19 -17.52 4.99
CA ARG A 13 -8.38 -18.40 3.83
C ARG A 13 -7.92 -19.84 4.06
N CYS A 14 -6.75 -20.03 4.68
CA CYS A 14 -6.13 -21.37 4.77
C CYS A 14 -5.73 -21.78 6.19
N THR A 15 -6.16 -21.02 7.20
CA THR A 15 -5.99 -21.24 8.65
C THR A 15 -4.56 -21.31 9.18
N TYR A 16 -3.55 -21.28 8.30
CA TYR A 16 -2.13 -21.22 8.66
C TYR A 16 -1.82 -20.05 9.60
N VAL A 17 -1.03 -20.31 10.63
CA VAL A 17 -0.63 -19.31 11.62
C VAL A 17 0.67 -18.66 11.16
N ASN A 18 0.60 -17.38 10.85
CA ASN A 18 1.73 -16.56 10.41
C ASN A 18 2.32 -15.77 11.57
N GLU A 19 3.53 -15.27 11.39
CA GLU A 19 4.17 -14.40 12.38
C GLU A 19 3.46 -13.03 12.40
N GLY A 20 3.50 -12.37 13.56
CA GLY A 20 2.84 -11.08 13.73
C GLY A 20 3.40 -9.98 12.83
N ILE A 21 4.65 -10.10 12.38
CA ILE A 21 5.29 -9.16 11.45
C ILE A 21 4.86 -9.37 9.99
N ASP A 22 4.35 -10.55 9.64
CA ASP A 22 3.96 -10.86 8.28
C ASP A 22 2.70 -10.09 7.91
N LEU A 23 2.71 -9.47 6.72
CA LEU A 23 1.54 -8.83 6.11
C LEU A 23 0.81 -9.76 5.14
N THR A 24 1.35 -10.94 4.86
CA THR A 24 0.84 -11.87 3.87
C THR A 24 1.00 -13.29 4.38
N CYS A 25 0.02 -14.13 4.13
CA CYS A 25 0.08 -15.53 4.52
C CYS A 25 1.20 -16.26 3.77
N ALA A 26 2.13 -16.89 4.49
CA ALA A 26 3.25 -17.64 3.91
C ALA A 26 2.80 -18.83 3.04
N MET A 27 1.60 -19.35 3.28
CA MET A 27 1.09 -20.53 2.57
C MET A 27 0.23 -20.23 1.35
N CYS A 28 -0.57 -19.17 1.37
CA CYS A 28 -1.54 -18.87 0.29
C CYS A 28 -1.47 -17.45 -0.24
N PHE A 29 -0.52 -16.65 0.25
CA PHE A 29 -0.28 -15.27 -0.16
C PHE A 29 -1.48 -14.33 -0.02
N LEU A 30 -2.44 -14.65 0.85
CA LEU A 30 -3.50 -13.71 1.22
C LEU A 30 -2.90 -12.59 2.10
N THR A 31 -3.09 -11.33 1.70
CA THR A 31 -2.81 -10.16 2.53
C THR A 31 -3.70 -10.18 3.77
N ARG A 32 -3.12 -9.98 4.95
CA ARG A 32 -3.90 -9.93 6.20
C ARG A 32 -4.84 -8.72 6.23
N THR A 33 -6.02 -8.91 6.77
CA THR A 33 -7.12 -7.93 6.68
C THR A 33 -6.81 -6.60 7.38
N ASP A 34 -6.09 -6.61 8.49
CA ASP A 34 -5.66 -5.41 9.24
C ASP A 34 -4.45 -4.69 8.62
N ALA A 35 -3.92 -5.17 7.48
CA ALA A 35 -2.95 -4.39 6.68
C ALA A 35 -3.58 -3.12 6.09
N LYS A 36 -4.91 -3.13 5.87
CA LYS A 36 -5.67 -1.98 5.38
C LYS A 36 -5.53 -0.74 6.28
N ASP A 37 -5.32 -0.97 7.58
CA ASP A 37 -5.25 0.06 8.61
C ASP A 37 -3.85 0.68 8.71
N LEU A 38 -2.84 0.14 8.00
CA LEU A 38 -1.51 0.72 7.96
C LEU A 38 -1.52 2.06 7.23
N PRO A 39 -0.76 3.08 7.66
CA PRO A 39 -0.68 4.34 6.92
C PRO A 39 0.00 4.17 5.55
N VAL A 40 0.87 3.17 5.42
CA VAL A 40 1.61 2.85 4.20
C VAL A 40 1.82 1.34 4.09
N GLN A 41 1.78 0.83 2.86
CA GLN A 41 2.13 -0.54 2.51
C GLN A 41 3.16 -0.52 1.37
N TRP A 42 4.26 -1.26 1.54
CA TRP A 42 5.26 -1.46 0.50
C TRP A 42 5.16 -2.86 -0.05
N GLU A 43 5.26 -3.01 -1.37
CA GLU A 43 5.04 -4.29 -2.03
C GLU A 43 6.02 -4.51 -3.17
N TRP A 44 6.28 -5.78 -3.46
CA TRP A 44 7.09 -6.20 -4.58
C TRP A 44 6.29 -7.09 -5.53
N ARG A 45 6.63 -7.00 -6.82
CA ARG A 45 5.95 -7.75 -7.87
C ARG A 45 6.54 -9.15 -7.97
N ALA A 46 5.81 -10.15 -7.49
CA ALA A 46 6.24 -11.54 -7.48
C ALA A 46 6.13 -12.20 -8.86
N ASN A 47 5.07 -11.85 -9.59
CA ASN A 47 4.80 -12.25 -10.96
C ASN A 47 3.92 -11.15 -11.62
N PRO A 48 3.58 -11.24 -12.92
CA PRO A 48 2.80 -10.21 -13.60
C PRO A 48 1.46 -9.86 -12.91
N ASP A 49 0.85 -10.80 -12.20
CA ASP A 49 -0.49 -10.66 -11.65
C ASP A 49 -0.53 -10.47 -10.13
N GLN A 50 0.60 -10.55 -9.45
CA GLN A 50 0.66 -10.58 -7.99
C GLN A 50 1.70 -9.61 -7.41
N TRP A 51 1.21 -8.73 -6.55
CA TRP A 51 1.98 -7.93 -5.63
C TRP A 51 1.93 -8.55 -4.24
N ILE A 52 3.07 -8.58 -3.57
CA ILE A 52 3.21 -9.15 -2.23
C ILE A 52 3.74 -8.05 -1.31
N PRO A 53 3.00 -7.70 -0.24
CA PRO A 53 3.51 -6.89 0.86
C PRO A 53 4.81 -7.40 1.42
N TYR A 54 5.75 -6.49 1.65
CA TYR A 54 6.86 -6.76 2.56
C TYR A 54 6.33 -6.95 3.99
N ASP A 55 7.07 -7.67 4.82
CA ASP A 55 6.78 -7.70 6.26
C ASP A 55 6.89 -6.30 6.88
N LEU A 56 6.36 -6.13 8.10
CA LEU A 56 6.29 -4.84 8.78
C LEU A 56 7.67 -4.20 8.98
N ALA A 57 8.69 -4.98 9.34
CA ALA A 57 10.01 -4.44 9.64
C ALA A 57 10.72 -4.00 8.35
N SER A 58 10.66 -4.83 7.30
CA SER A 58 11.13 -4.47 5.96
C SER A 58 10.42 -3.20 5.44
N SER A 59 9.08 -3.17 5.54
CA SER A 59 8.26 -2.02 5.09
C SER A 59 8.62 -0.73 5.82
N SER A 60 8.85 -0.80 7.14
CA SER A 60 9.27 0.36 7.93
C SER A 60 10.63 0.90 7.48
N GLU A 61 11.59 0.02 7.22
CA GLU A 61 12.94 0.41 6.77
C GLU A 61 12.93 1.04 5.36
N LEU A 62 12.10 0.50 4.46
CA LEU A 62 11.84 1.04 3.13
C LEU A 62 11.20 2.43 3.22
N GLU A 63 10.17 2.59 4.05
CA GLU A 63 9.48 3.86 4.24
C GLU A 63 10.41 4.93 4.82
N ASP A 64 11.20 4.60 5.85
CA ASP A 64 12.16 5.54 6.45
C ASP A 64 13.18 6.04 5.42
N SER A 65 13.65 5.15 4.53
CA SER A 65 14.58 5.52 3.48
C SER A 65 13.93 6.34 2.37
N TYR A 66 12.68 6.01 2.02
CA TYR A 66 11.89 6.76 1.06
C TYR A 66 11.62 8.19 1.54
N GLN A 67 11.21 8.36 2.81
CA GLN A 67 10.96 9.66 3.43
C GLN A 67 12.22 10.52 3.52
N ARG A 68 13.38 9.90 3.74
CA ARG A 68 14.70 10.56 3.69
C ARG A 68 15.23 10.82 2.27
N LYS A 69 14.43 10.54 1.23
CA LYS A 69 14.78 10.74 -0.19
C LYS A 69 16.07 10.04 -0.61
N LYS A 70 16.39 8.89 -0.02
CA LYS A 70 17.55 8.09 -0.45
C LYS A 70 17.30 7.54 -1.85
N ALA A 71 18.31 7.54 -2.72
CA ALA A 71 18.18 6.92 -4.04
C ALA A 71 18.25 5.38 -3.99
N VAL A 72 18.96 4.83 -2.99
CA VAL A 72 19.20 3.38 -2.84
C VAL A 72 19.20 3.00 -1.35
N ILE A 73 18.73 1.80 -1.05
CA ILE A 73 18.84 1.15 0.26
C ILE A 73 19.22 -0.32 0.09
N VAL A 74 20.09 -0.84 0.96
CA VAL A 74 20.29 -2.28 1.18
C VAL A 74 19.55 -2.62 2.49
N PRO A 75 18.31 -3.13 2.43
CA PRO A 75 17.52 -3.38 3.62
C PRO A 75 18.13 -4.52 4.46
N LYS A 76 18.02 -4.40 5.79
CA LYS A 76 18.60 -5.32 6.77
C LYS A 76 17.61 -5.76 7.85
N GLN A 77 16.36 -5.28 7.79
CA GLN A 77 15.31 -5.64 8.73
C GLN A 77 14.35 -6.69 8.15
N GLY A 78 13.53 -7.30 9.01
CA GLY A 78 12.50 -8.25 8.59
C GLY A 78 13.08 -9.46 7.83
N TYR A 79 12.42 -9.82 6.74
CA TYR A 79 12.89 -10.86 5.82
C TYR A 79 14.38 -10.69 5.43
N PHE A 80 14.82 -9.45 5.20
CA PHE A 80 16.19 -9.18 4.75
C PHE A 80 17.27 -9.43 5.80
N ALA A 81 16.91 -9.44 7.09
CA ALA A 81 17.85 -9.75 8.17
C ALA A 81 18.43 -11.18 8.04
N THR A 82 17.64 -12.12 7.49
CA THR A 82 18.04 -13.53 7.32
C THR A 82 18.90 -13.78 6.07
N ILE A 83 18.96 -12.81 5.15
CA ILE A 83 19.60 -12.91 3.85
C ILE A 83 20.35 -11.62 3.49
N ALA A 84 21.08 -11.09 4.47
CA ALA A 84 21.75 -9.81 4.39
C ALA A 84 22.56 -9.61 3.11
N ASP A 85 22.55 -8.37 2.62
CA ASP A 85 23.33 -7.89 1.47
C ASP A 85 23.03 -8.60 0.12
N ARG A 86 21.93 -9.36 0.02
CA ARG A 86 21.46 -9.97 -1.25
C ARG A 86 20.58 -9.07 -2.09
N TYR A 87 19.96 -8.06 -1.47
CA TYR A 87 19.01 -7.21 -2.15
C TYR A 87 19.30 -5.75 -1.89
N GLU A 88 19.05 -4.93 -2.90
CA GLU A 88 18.91 -3.48 -2.73
C GLU A 88 17.60 -3.01 -3.37
N VAL A 89 17.06 -1.90 -2.87
CA VAL A 89 15.93 -1.22 -3.48
C VAL A 89 16.40 0.15 -3.96
N ARG A 90 16.09 0.46 -5.22
CA ARG A 90 16.39 1.73 -5.87
C ARG A 90 15.11 2.52 -6.07
N PHE A 91 15.15 3.79 -5.66
CA PHE A 91 14.03 4.72 -5.75
C PHE A 91 14.28 5.72 -6.89
N ASN A 92 13.58 5.56 -8.01
CA ASN A 92 13.58 6.56 -9.07
C ASN A 92 12.42 7.54 -8.87
N TYR A 93 12.65 8.59 -8.08
CA TYR A 93 11.64 9.63 -7.79
C TYR A 93 11.18 10.41 -9.03
N SER A 94 12.01 10.52 -10.07
CA SER A 94 11.64 11.24 -11.29
C SER A 94 10.56 10.53 -12.10
N THR A 95 10.49 9.20 -12.00
CA THR A 95 9.53 8.38 -12.75
C THR A 95 8.49 7.71 -11.87
N GLY A 96 8.64 7.76 -10.54
CA GLY A 96 7.84 6.98 -9.58
C GLY A 96 8.12 5.46 -9.63
N ARG A 97 9.03 4.99 -10.49
CA ARG A 97 9.30 3.56 -10.67
C ARG A 97 10.36 3.07 -9.71
N PHE A 98 9.96 2.26 -8.74
CA PHE A 98 10.89 1.66 -7.78
C PHE A 98 11.18 0.20 -8.12
N GLN A 99 12.39 -0.25 -7.80
CA GLN A 99 12.85 -1.58 -8.17
C GLN A 99 13.71 -2.21 -7.07
N GLN A 100 13.49 -3.49 -6.82
CA GLN A 100 14.37 -4.34 -6.04
C GLN A 100 15.31 -5.09 -6.98
N TYR A 101 16.59 -5.14 -6.63
CA TYR A 101 17.65 -5.83 -7.34
C TYR A 101 18.19 -6.96 -6.46
N ASN A 102 18.21 -8.18 -6.99
CA ASN A 102 18.93 -9.29 -6.40
C ASN A 102 20.40 -9.19 -6.83
N LEU A 103 21.29 -8.87 -5.89
CA LEU A 103 22.72 -8.68 -6.14
C LEU A 103 23.45 -9.99 -6.43
N SER A 104 22.88 -11.13 -6.06
CA SER A 104 23.47 -12.45 -6.32
C SER A 104 23.12 -13.00 -7.70
N SER A 105 21.89 -12.81 -8.18
CA SER A 105 21.41 -13.36 -9.46
C SER A 105 21.25 -12.33 -10.57
N GLY A 106 21.32 -11.04 -10.25
CA GLY A 106 20.99 -9.94 -11.17
C GLY A 106 19.49 -9.78 -11.45
N GLY A 107 18.62 -10.61 -10.84
CA GLY A 107 17.18 -10.54 -11.03
C GLY A 107 16.58 -9.25 -10.48
N THR A 108 15.62 -8.67 -11.20
CA THR A 108 14.97 -7.41 -10.81
C THR A 108 13.47 -7.56 -10.66
N ARG A 109 12.90 -6.88 -9.67
CA ARG A 109 11.45 -6.84 -9.43
C ARG A 109 10.99 -5.41 -9.26
N ARG A 110 9.77 -5.11 -9.73
CA ARG A 110 9.14 -3.81 -9.44
C ARG A 110 8.78 -3.76 -7.97
N VAL A 111 8.87 -2.56 -7.40
CA VAL A 111 8.45 -2.22 -6.04
C VAL A 111 7.48 -1.05 -6.14
N ARG A 112 6.48 -1.01 -5.26
CA ARG A 112 5.57 0.15 -5.15
C ARG A 112 5.25 0.46 -3.70
N ARG A 113 4.79 1.69 -3.50
CA ARG A 113 4.30 2.24 -2.23
C ARG A 113 2.82 2.53 -2.39
N ILE A 114 2.01 2.15 -1.41
CA ILE A 114 0.59 2.51 -1.30
C ILE A 114 0.42 3.23 0.03
N GLY A 115 0.38 4.57 -0.02
CA GLY A 115 0.24 5.41 1.17
C GLY A 115 -1.11 6.11 1.23
N ASN A 116 -1.63 6.34 2.44
CA ASN A 116 -2.79 7.22 2.62
C ASN A 116 -2.50 8.63 2.11
N ASP A 117 -1.23 9.05 2.07
CA ASP A 117 -0.73 10.33 1.59
C ASP A 117 -0.38 10.35 0.08
N ASP A 118 -0.62 9.25 -0.65
CA ASP A 118 -0.20 9.13 -2.04
C ASP A 118 -1.14 9.85 -3.02
N ASN A 119 -0.84 11.11 -3.35
CA ASN A 119 -1.61 11.91 -4.30
C ASN A 119 -1.50 11.44 -5.76
N SER A 120 -0.57 10.53 -6.11
CA SER A 120 -0.49 9.99 -7.46
C SER A 120 -1.62 9.00 -7.74
N ILE A 121 -2.11 8.33 -6.69
CA ILE A 121 -3.20 7.35 -6.73
C ILE A 121 -4.49 7.90 -6.10
N LEU A 122 -4.38 8.61 -4.98
CA LEU A 122 -5.49 9.21 -4.27
C LEU A 122 -5.63 10.68 -4.68
N GLN A 123 -6.17 10.89 -5.89
CA GLN A 123 -6.25 12.22 -6.48
C GLN A 123 -7.33 13.05 -5.77
N PRO A 124 -6.97 14.15 -5.08
CA PRO A 124 -7.95 15.01 -4.44
C PRO A 124 -8.96 15.56 -5.44
N VAL A 125 -10.22 15.66 -5.01
CA VAL A 125 -11.30 16.25 -5.78
C VAL A 125 -11.83 17.47 -5.01
N ALA A 126 -12.10 18.55 -5.72
CA ALA A 126 -12.73 19.72 -5.10
C ALA A 126 -14.22 19.42 -4.87
N ILE A 127 -14.79 19.82 -3.73
CA ILE A 127 -16.15 19.44 -3.34
C ILE A 127 -17.21 19.91 -4.35
N GLU A 128 -16.93 20.99 -5.08
CA GLU A 128 -17.80 21.56 -6.11
C GLU A 128 -17.91 20.66 -7.36
N GLN A 129 -17.02 19.68 -7.52
CA GLN A 129 -17.07 18.68 -8.61
C GLN A 129 -17.90 17.45 -8.25
N VAL A 130 -18.41 17.39 -7.03
CA VAL A 130 -19.13 16.24 -6.45
C VAL A 130 -20.59 16.66 -6.23
N SER A 131 -21.54 15.80 -6.60
CA SER A 131 -22.96 16.08 -6.36
C SER A 131 -23.25 16.03 -4.86
N SER A 132 -24.19 16.84 -4.37
CA SER A 132 -24.70 16.71 -2.99
C SER A 132 -25.42 15.36 -2.74
N GLU A 133 -25.76 14.64 -3.81
CA GLU A 133 -26.33 13.30 -3.75
C GLU A 133 -25.26 12.20 -3.70
N ASP A 134 -23.99 12.53 -3.97
CA ASP A 134 -22.89 11.57 -3.90
C ASP A 134 -22.47 11.36 -2.44
N SER A 135 -22.23 10.10 -2.07
CA SER A 135 -21.68 9.69 -0.78
C SER A 135 -20.57 8.67 -0.94
N CYS A 136 -19.74 8.52 0.08
CA CYS A 136 -18.68 7.53 0.04
C CYS A 136 -19.30 6.13 0.16
N ILE A 137 -19.21 5.30 -0.89
CA ILE A 137 -19.80 3.96 -0.89
C ILE A 137 -19.20 2.97 0.13
N ILE A 138 -18.09 3.34 0.78
CA ILE A 138 -17.38 2.49 1.75
C ILE A 138 -17.90 2.73 3.17
N CYS A 139 -18.02 3.99 3.61
CA CYS A 139 -18.54 4.33 4.94
C CYS A 139 -20.00 4.80 4.93
N LEU A 140 -20.55 5.10 3.75
CA LEU A 140 -21.91 5.61 3.50
C LEU A 140 -22.17 7.04 3.98
N ASP A 141 -21.12 7.76 4.39
CA ASP A 141 -21.21 9.17 4.78
C ASP A 141 -21.09 10.12 3.57
N ASN A 142 -21.73 11.29 3.68
CA ASN A 142 -21.67 12.34 2.68
C ASN A 142 -20.31 13.04 2.66
N PHE A 143 -19.92 13.54 1.49
CA PHE A 143 -18.73 14.35 1.36
C PHE A 143 -18.93 15.76 1.94
N GLN A 144 -17.86 16.30 2.52
CA GLN A 144 -17.82 17.64 3.07
C GLN A 144 -16.66 18.43 2.45
N ASP A 145 -16.67 19.74 2.65
CA ASP A 145 -15.60 20.62 2.18
C ASP A 145 -14.25 20.19 2.78
N SER A 146 -13.21 20.17 1.95
CA SER A 146 -11.85 19.82 2.37
C SER A 146 -11.29 20.70 3.48
N SER A 147 -11.77 21.95 3.59
CA SER A 147 -11.40 22.88 4.66
C SER A 147 -12.04 22.56 6.01
N SER A 148 -13.13 21.78 6.02
CA SER A 148 -13.87 21.42 7.23
C SER A 148 -13.57 20.00 7.75
N VAL A 149 -12.72 19.24 7.05
CA VAL A 149 -12.43 17.84 7.38
C VAL A 149 -10.93 17.56 7.53
N SER A 150 -10.61 16.45 8.18
CA SER A 150 -9.23 15.95 8.22
C SER A 150 -8.79 15.45 6.83
N PRO A 151 -7.48 15.38 6.55
CA PRO A 151 -6.96 14.82 5.29
C PRO A 151 -7.52 13.42 4.96
N ASP A 152 -7.77 12.60 5.98
CA ASP A 152 -8.33 11.25 5.83
C ASP A 152 -9.77 11.23 5.29
N GLN A 153 -10.54 12.29 5.57
CA GLN A 153 -11.92 12.46 5.12
C GLN A 153 -12.01 13.34 3.87
N GLN A 154 -10.88 13.75 3.28
CA GLN A 154 -10.90 14.47 2.02
C GLN A 154 -11.47 13.58 0.90
N VAL A 155 -12.29 14.17 0.03
CA VAL A 155 -12.80 13.46 -1.14
C VAL A 155 -11.70 13.27 -2.19
N VAL A 156 -11.56 12.04 -2.67
CA VAL A 156 -10.58 11.63 -3.68
C VAL A 156 -11.23 10.77 -4.76
N LYS A 157 -10.56 10.67 -5.90
CA LYS A 157 -10.85 9.71 -6.96
C LYS A 157 -9.60 8.88 -7.29
N LEU A 158 -9.82 7.71 -7.87
CA LEU A 158 -8.75 6.86 -8.41
C LEU A 158 -8.52 7.19 -9.90
N PRO A 159 -7.27 7.16 -10.42
CA PRO A 159 -6.94 7.60 -11.79
C PRO A 159 -7.73 6.90 -12.91
N PRO A 160 -8.01 5.57 -12.88
CA PRO A 160 -8.71 4.91 -13.99
C PRO A 160 -10.23 5.13 -13.99
N CYS A 161 -10.76 5.84 -12.99
CA CYS A 161 -12.19 6.00 -12.77
C CYS A 161 -12.70 7.34 -13.33
N ARG A 162 -13.97 7.34 -13.77
CA ARG A 162 -14.71 8.55 -14.11
C ARG A 162 -15.94 8.59 -13.18
N GLY A 163 -16.02 9.61 -12.32
CA GLY A 163 -17.16 9.81 -11.42
C GLY A 163 -17.27 8.81 -10.26
N HIS A 164 -16.17 8.23 -9.77
CA HIS A 164 -16.17 7.46 -8.52
C HIS A 164 -15.39 8.23 -7.46
N TYR A 165 -16.07 8.56 -6.36
CA TYR A 165 -15.54 9.38 -5.28
C TYR A 165 -15.54 8.62 -3.97
N PHE A 166 -14.54 8.86 -3.14
CA PHE A 166 -14.36 8.19 -1.85
C PHE A 166 -13.73 9.14 -0.84
N HIS A 167 -13.92 8.87 0.45
CA HIS A 167 -13.02 9.40 1.46
C HIS A 167 -11.64 8.78 1.30
N ARG A 168 -10.62 9.61 1.46
CA ARG A 168 -9.21 9.26 1.24
C ARG A 168 -8.79 8.00 1.99
N SER A 169 -9.01 7.94 3.29
CA SER A 169 -8.62 6.79 4.11
C SER A 169 -9.44 5.55 3.78
N CYS A 170 -10.73 5.70 3.48
CA CYS A 170 -11.62 4.60 3.11
C CYS A 170 -11.11 3.87 1.87
N VAL A 171 -10.85 4.57 0.77
CA VAL A 171 -10.38 3.91 -0.45
C VAL A 171 -8.93 3.47 -0.33
N ALA A 172 -8.08 4.20 0.41
CA ALA A 172 -6.70 3.78 0.68
C ALA A 172 -6.64 2.43 1.42
N ALA A 173 -7.56 2.20 2.38
CA ALA A 173 -7.67 0.92 3.07
C ALA A 173 -8.06 -0.21 2.12
N GLU A 174 -9.08 -0.01 1.29
CA GLU A 174 -9.54 -1.03 0.34
C GLU A 174 -8.46 -1.39 -0.70
N ILE A 175 -7.74 -0.39 -1.23
CA ILE A 175 -6.77 -0.64 -2.31
C ILE A 175 -5.49 -1.35 -1.84
N LYS A 176 -5.18 -1.31 -0.54
CA LYS A 176 -4.10 -2.12 0.06
C LYS A 176 -4.44 -3.59 0.14
N LEU A 177 -5.73 -3.93 0.19
CA LEU A 177 -6.19 -5.32 0.18
C LEU A 177 -6.37 -5.83 -1.25
N LYS A 178 -6.86 -4.97 -2.15
CA LYS A 178 -7.14 -5.30 -3.55
C LYS A 178 -6.85 -4.11 -4.44
N ASP A 179 -5.98 -4.28 -5.44
CA ASP A 179 -5.58 -3.23 -6.39
C ASP A 179 -6.66 -2.77 -7.37
N GLU A 180 -7.90 -2.62 -6.92
CA GLU A 180 -9.05 -2.40 -7.78
C GLU A 180 -9.96 -1.32 -7.18
N CYS A 181 -10.60 -0.55 -8.04
CA CYS A 181 -11.63 0.38 -7.60
C CYS A 181 -12.79 -0.40 -6.93
N PRO A 182 -13.21 -0.04 -5.70
CA PRO A 182 -14.33 -0.69 -5.02
C PRO A 182 -15.64 -0.66 -5.82
N MET A 183 -15.88 0.37 -6.64
CA MET A 183 -17.10 0.52 -7.44
C MET A 183 -17.05 -0.23 -8.78
N CYS A 184 -16.02 -0.02 -9.61
CA CYS A 184 -15.99 -0.57 -10.97
C CYS A 184 -14.99 -1.70 -11.21
N LYS A 185 -14.25 -2.11 -10.19
CA LYS A 185 -13.26 -3.22 -10.23
C LYS A 185 -12.13 -3.04 -11.24
N LYS A 186 -11.96 -1.85 -11.82
CA LYS A 186 -10.79 -1.55 -12.65
C LYS A 186 -9.53 -1.60 -11.81
N LYS A 187 -8.51 -2.31 -12.31
CA LYS A 187 -7.20 -2.38 -11.68
C LYS A 187 -6.51 -1.02 -11.67
N LEU A 188 -5.76 -0.77 -10.60
CA LEU A 188 -4.89 0.37 -10.44
C LEU A 188 -3.52 0.06 -11.05
N ASP A 189 -2.98 1.02 -11.80
CA ASP A 189 -1.60 1.00 -12.26
C ASP A 189 -0.81 2.02 -11.43
N TYR A 190 0.32 1.57 -10.89
CA TYR A 190 1.21 2.30 -9.98
C TYR A 190 2.57 2.47 -10.65
#